data_AF-A0A813SZW3-F1
#
_entry.id   AF-A0A813SZW3-F1
#
_cell.length_a   1.000
_cell.length_b   1.000
_cell.length_c   1.000
_cell.angle_alpha   90.00
_cell.angle_beta   90.00
_cell.angle_gamma   90.00
#
_symmetry.space_group_name_H-M   'P 1'
#
loop_
_entity.id
_entity.type
_entity.pdbx_description
1 polymer ?
#
loop_
_entity_poly.entity_id
_entity_poly.type
_entity_poly.pdbx_seq_one_letter_code
_entity_poly.pdbx_strand_id
1 'polypeptide(L)'
;MGFFDLHEPEDGQDRFFLYAMIILPLCSSGSYLFDAWYNYLYPSDEPSYIGLLSTIMIIFSYLQYCAPIRSRKVLAIYYVFICIIKESATFGYLLYFIQKKEMFQIIFYSCFLILDLLLTIGLIYCRVINEYESHIAVENKHLFHFMSRLEVILTIFIPVFMNVKYTSLTRHMIAYFLLFDFFSDSYSRFQGVWIKSAIYLFATTTTISVATEWFHFNNHVLLYEEISQLSELLATLLCDTIIILQFFPFHFKTQYVQNIAREALLFQKTLYATNNSTSISESKETNIMNDVNIKVEQKTHTDMNTTL
;
A
#
# COMPACT_ATOMS: atom_id res chain seq x y z
N MET A 1 23.81 16.37 -7.08
CA MET A 1 23.51 15.46 -5.95
C MET A 1 22.19 15.91 -5.35
N GLY A 2 21.16 15.06 -5.38
CA GLY A 2 19.85 15.40 -4.82
C GLY A 2 19.90 15.42 -3.29
N PHE A 3 19.02 16.23 -2.66
CA PHE A 3 18.96 16.41 -1.20
C PHE A 3 18.63 15.11 -0.42
N PHE A 4 17.99 14.14 -1.09
CA PHE A 4 17.72 12.81 -0.57
C PHE A 4 18.48 11.76 -1.39
N ASP A 5 19.11 10.80 -0.70
CA ASP A 5 19.65 9.58 -1.30
C ASP A 5 18.48 8.64 -1.58
N LEU A 6 17.89 8.77 -2.78
CA LEU A 6 16.69 8.05 -3.21
C LEU A 6 17.04 6.71 -3.85
N HIS A 7 16.11 5.75 -3.79
CA HIS A 7 16.19 4.57 -4.66
C HIS A 7 16.17 4.98 -6.13
N GLU A 8 16.86 4.19 -6.98
CA GLU A 8 16.77 4.38 -8.42
C GLU A 8 15.32 4.15 -8.86
N PRO A 9 14.78 4.99 -9.76
CA PRO A 9 13.42 4.79 -10.26
C PRO A 9 13.34 3.44 -10.97
N GLU A 10 12.33 2.64 -10.61
CA GLU A 10 11.97 1.45 -11.38
C GLU A 10 11.36 1.85 -12.74
N ASP A 11 11.32 0.93 -13.70
CA ASP A 11 10.77 1.18 -15.04
C ASP A 11 9.37 1.79 -14.95
N GLY A 12 9.23 3.04 -15.40
CA GLY A 12 7.96 3.78 -15.37
C GLY A 12 7.74 4.68 -14.14
N GLN A 13 8.74 4.86 -13.26
CA GLN A 13 8.73 5.86 -12.17
C GLN A 13 9.46 7.16 -12.54
N ASP A 14 8.85 8.31 -12.25
CA ASP A 14 9.49 9.63 -12.44
C ASP A 14 10.16 10.05 -11.14
N ARG A 15 11.33 10.69 -11.24
CA ARG A 15 12.01 11.30 -10.08
C ARG A 15 11.13 12.33 -9.40
N PHE A 16 10.28 13.05 -10.14
CA PHE A 16 9.29 13.96 -9.56
C PHE A 16 8.37 13.22 -8.56
N PHE A 17 7.91 12.02 -8.92
CA PHE A 17 7.05 11.22 -8.06
C PHE A 17 7.77 10.67 -6.82
N LEU A 18 9.04 10.31 -6.96
CA LEU A 18 9.86 9.91 -5.81
C LEU A 18 9.97 11.05 -4.77
N TYR A 19 10.14 12.30 -5.23
CA TYR A 19 10.11 13.46 -4.33
C TYR A 19 8.71 13.73 -3.77
N ALA A 20 7.66 13.57 -4.58
CA ALA A 20 6.28 13.76 -4.12
C ALA A 20 5.90 12.80 -2.98
N MET A 21 6.38 11.55 -3.00
CA MET A 21 6.16 10.57 -1.92
C MET A 21 6.79 10.98 -0.57
N ILE A 22 7.75 11.91 -0.58
CA ILE A 22 8.40 12.45 0.63
C ILE A 22 7.75 13.78 1.03
N ILE A 23 7.49 14.65 0.05
CA ILE A 23 7.01 16.01 0.29
C ILE A 23 5.52 16.03 0.66
N LEU A 24 4.67 15.25 -0.02
CA LEU A 24 3.23 15.28 0.22
C LEU A 24 2.83 14.84 1.63
N PRO A 25 3.43 13.80 2.24
CA PRO A 25 3.21 13.49 3.65
C PRO A 25 3.60 14.62 4.61
N LEU A 26 4.67 15.36 4.30
CA LEU A 26 5.09 16.52 5.09
C LEU A 26 4.07 17.66 4.99
N CYS A 27 3.62 17.98 3.78
CA CYS A 27 2.58 18.98 3.55
C CYS A 27 1.27 18.59 4.24
N SER A 28 0.90 17.31 4.16
CA SER A 28 -0.27 16.75 4.84
C SER A 28 -0.19 16.91 6.35
N SER A 29 0.90 16.43 6.96
CA SER A 29 1.11 16.52 8.41
C SER A 29 1.21 17.97 8.89
N GLY A 30 1.84 18.85 8.11
CA GLY A 30 1.91 20.28 8.39
C GLY A 30 0.55 20.97 8.33
N SER A 31 -0.30 20.61 7.36
CA SER A 31 -1.67 21.13 7.27
C SER A 31 -2.53 20.69 8.46
N TYR A 32 -2.36 19.44 8.92
CA TYR A 32 -3.01 18.91 10.11
C TYR A 32 -2.54 19.61 11.39
N LEU A 33 -1.24 19.88 11.52
CA LEU A 33 -0.68 20.65 12.63
C LEU A 33 -1.26 22.07 12.67
N PHE A 34 -1.26 22.77 11.54
CA PHE A 34 -1.80 24.12 11.48
C PHE A 34 -3.27 24.16 11.89
N ASP A 35 -4.06 23.23 11.37
CA ASP A 35 -5.49 23.10 11.66
C ASP A 35 -5.75 22.83 13.16
N ALA A 36 -5.03 21.88 13.76
CA ALA A 36 -5.17 21.54 15.18
C ALA A 36 -4.89 22.74 16.10
N TRP A 37 -3.77 23.41 15.88
CA TRP A 37 -3.35 24.54 16.72
C TRP A 37 -4.19 25.78 16.48
N TYR A 38 -4.70 25.97 15.25
CA TYR A 38 -5.65 27.04 14.97
C TYR A 38 -6.93 26.86 15.78
N ASN A 39 -7.52 25.66 15.77
CA ASN A 39 -8.74 25.35 16.54
C ASN A 39 -8.52 25.51 18.05
N TYR A 40 -7.34 25.15 18.57
CA TYR A 40 -6.99 25.35 19.97
C TYR A 40 -6.86 26.83 20.36
N LEU A 41 -6.23 27.65 19.52
CA LEU A 41 -5.97 29.06 19.82
C LEU A 41 -7.17 29.98 19.57
N TYR A 42 -8.01 29.62 18.60
CA TYR A 42 -9.17 30.40 18.17
C TYR A 42 -10.45 29.55 18.22
N PRO A 43 -10.92 29.19 19.43
CA PRO A 43 -12.20 28.51 19.58
C PRO A 43 -13.33 29.50 19.26
N SER A 44 -13.74 29.61 17.99
CA SER A 44 -14.92 30.39 17.60
C SER A 44 -16.17 29.52 17.61
N ASP A 45 -17.29 30.09 18.07
CA ASP A 45 -18.62 29.46 18.01
C ASP A 45 -19.22 29.47 16.59
N GLU A 46 -18.64 30.25 15.68
CA GLU A 46 -19.04 30.31 14.27
C GLU A 46 -18.02 29.63 13.36
N PRO A 47 -18.48 28.86 12.36
CA PRO A 47 -17.62 27.97 11.63
C PRO A 47 -17.15 28.64 10.33
N SER A 48 -15.86 28.97 10.26
CA SER A 48 -15.21 29.23 8.97
C SER A 48 -14.54 27.96 8.44
N TYR A 49 -14.09 28.00 7.20
CA TYR A 49 -13.53 26.96 6.29
C TYR A 49 -12.32 26.14 6.82
N ILE A 50 -12.22 26.00 8.14
CA ILE A 50 -11.09 25.51 8.92
C ILE A 50 -11.12 23.98 8.88
N GLY A 51 -10.04 23.38 8.39
CA GLY A 51 -9.87 21.93 8.32
C GLY A 51 -10.25 21.25 7.01
N LEU A 52 -10.76 21.98 6.00
CA LEU A 52 -10.96 21.40 4.67
C LEU A 52 -9.62 20.98 4.04
N LEU A 53 -8.60 21.83 4.13
CA LEU A 53 -7.28 21.54 3.56
C LEU A 53 -6.62 20.34 4.26
N SER A 54 -6.67 20.29 5.59
CA SER A 54 -6.15 19.14 6.34
C SER A 54 -6.89 17.86 5.96
N THR A 55 -8.21 17.97 5.73
CA THR A 55 -9.05 16.85 5.33
C THR A 55 -8.72 16.32 3.94
N ILE A 56 -8.53 17.21 2.97
CA ILE A 56 -8.10 16.84 1.62
C ILE A 56 -6.71 16.19 1.66
N MET A 57 -5.80 16.79 2.41
CA MET A 57 -4.40 16.40 2.39
C MET A 57 -4.13 15.11 3.17
N ILE A 58 -5.01 14.67 4.07
CA ILE A 58 -4.74 13.53 4.96
C ILE A 58 -4.46 12.23 4.22
N ILE A 59 -5.03 12.08 3.04
CA ILE A 59 -4.84 10.96 2.12
C ILE A 59 -3.36 10.80 1.76
N PHE A 60 -2.64 11.91 1.57
CA PHE A 60 -1.22 11.88 1.26
C PHE A 60 -0.34 11.51 2.46
N SER A 61 -0.88 11.56 3.68
CA SER A 61 -0.11 11.16 4.86
C SER A 61 0.29 9.68 4.82
N TYR A 62 -0.45 8.84 4.07
CA TYR A 62 -0.17 7.43 3.88
C TYR A 62 0.95 7.16 2.86
N LEU A 63 1.32 8.14 2.03
CA LEU A 63 2.48 7.98 1.13
C LEU A 63 3.80 7.85 1.90
N GLN A 64 3.83 8.26 3.18
CA GLN A 64 5.02 8.14 4.02
C GLN A 64 5.52 6.69 4.11
N TYR A 65 4.61 5.70 4.08
CA TYR A 65 4.96 4.28 4.19
C TYR A 65 5.74 3.80 2.96
N CYS A 66 5.50 4.44 1.82
CA CYS A 66 6.14 4.16 0.53
C CYS A 66 7.38 5.02 0.27
N ALA A 67 7.89 5.79 1.26
CA ALA A 67 8.99 6.72 1.05
C ALA A 67 10.22 6.04 0.42
N PRO A 68 10.70 6.49 -0.76
CA PRO A 68 11.78 5.85 -1.51
C PRO A 68 13.17 6.33 -1.05
N ILE A 69 13.38 6.47 0.26
CA ILE A 69 14.66 6.89 0.85
C ILE A 69 15.54 5.67 1.08
N ARG A 70 16.70 5.61 0.42
CA ARG A 70 17.65 4.50 0.50
C ARG A 70 18.45 4.51 1.80
N SER A 71 18.88 5.70 2.23
CA SER A 71 19.67 5.85 3.45
C SER A 71 18.81 5.60 4.68
N ARG A 72 19.11 4.53 5.42
CA ARG A 72 18.37 4.11 6.63
C ARG A 72 18.35 5.17 7.72
N LYS A 73 19.46 5.89 7.91
CA LYS A 73 19.55 6.97 8.89
C LYS A 73 18.60 8.11 8.51
N VAL A 74 18.58 8.48 7.23
CA VAL A 74 17.70 9.54 6.72
C VAL A 74 16.24 9.09 6.77
N LEU A 75 15.95 7.83 6.46
CA LEU A 75 14.60 7.26 6.55
C LEU A 75 14.08 7.23 8.00
N ALA A 76 14.93 6.85 8.97
CA ALA A 76 14.59 6.88 10.38
C ALA A 76 14.31 8.32 10.86
N ILE A 77 15.18 9.27 10.50
CA ILE A 77 14.98 10.69 10.79
C ILE A 77 13.67 11.19 10.17
N TYR A 78 13.38 10.80 8.93
CA TYR A 78 12.14 11.15 8.24
C TYR A 78 10.89 10.65 8.98
N TYR A 79 10.87 9.38 9.39
CA TYR A 79 9.74 8.83 10.16
C TYR A 79 9.57 9.50 11.52
N VAL A 80 10.66 9.69 12.27
CA VAL A 80 10.62 10.39 13.55
C VAL A 80 10.14 11.83 13.37
N PHE A 81 10.59 12.52 12.33
CA PHE A 81 10.20 13.89 12.05
C PHE A 81 8.71 14.02 11.72
N ILE A 82 8.17 13.16 10.85
CA ILE A 82 6.73 13.17 10.57
C ILE A 82 5.92 12.78 11.81
N CYS A 83 6.38 11.79 12.57
CA CYS A 83 5.73 11.41 13.82
C CYS A 83 5.63 12.61 14.77
N ILE A 84 6.73 13.35 15.01
CA ILE A 84 6.69 14.56 15.86
C ILE A 84 5.66 15.57 15.37
N ILE A 85 5.56 15.81 14.05
CA ILE A 85 4.57 16.74 13.49
C ILE A 85 3.14 16.24 13.74
N LYS A 86 2.85 14.97 13.44
CA LYS A 86 1.52 14.38 13.62
C LYS A 86 1.10 14.33 15.09
N GLU A 87 2.00 13.89 15.95
CA GLU A 87 1.82 13.86 17.41
C GLU A 87 1.52 15.24 17.97
N SER A 88 2.29 16.26 17.54
CA SER A 88 2.06 17.65 17.95
C SER A 88 0.70 18.19 17.49
N ALA A 89 0.21 17.72 16.34
CA ALA A 89 -1.12 18.07 15.82
C ALA A 89 -2.23 17.38 16.63
N THR A 90 -2.14 16.07 16.81
CA THR A 90 -3.08 15.28 17.61
C THR A 90 -3.16 15.80 19.05
N PHE A 91 -2.03 16.21 19.63
CA PHE A 91 -1.98 16.85 20.94
C PHE A 91 -2.69 18.22 20.97
N GLY A 92 -2.57 19.02 19.91
CA GLY A 92 -3.32 20.27 19.76
C GLY A 92 -4.84 20.06 19.80
N TYR A 93 -5.34 19.06 19.07
CA TYR A 93 -6.76 18.66 19.14
C TYR A 93 -7.16 18.13 20.52
N LEU A 94 -6.31 17.31 21.15
CA LEU A 94 -6.56 16.82 22.50
C LEU A 94 -6.76 17.99 23.49
N LEU A 95 -5.89 19.00 23.44
CA LEU A 95 -6.02 20.19 24.29
C LEU A 95 -7.29 20.98 24.01
N TYR A 96 -7.68 21.13 22.74
CA TYR A 96 -8.92 21.77 22.34
C TYR A 96 -10.15 21.05 22.92
N PHE A 97 -10.21 19.72 22.82
CA PHE A 97 -11.34 18.95 23.36
C PHE A 97 -11.34 18.88 24.89
N ILE A 98 -10.17 18.96 25.54
CA ILE A 98 -10.07 19.15 26.99
C ILE A 98 -10.72 20.47 27.42
N GLN A 99 -10.48 21.57 26.69
CA GLN A 99 -11.13 22.86 26.98
C GLN A 99 -12.66 22.79 26.80
N LYS A 100 -13.13 22.07 25.78
CA LYS A 100 -14.57 21.84 25.54
C LYS A 100 -15.20 20.80 26.46
N LYS A 101 -14.42 20.08 27.27
CA LYS A 101 -14.86 19.00 28.18
C LYS A 101 -15.57 17.85 27.46
N GLU A 102 -15.19 17.59 26.21
CA GLU A 102 -15.76 16.52 25.39
C GLU A 102 -15.04 15.19 25.65
N MET A 103 -15.46 14.47 26.69
CA MET A 103 -14.78 13.25 27.18
C MET A 103 -14.56 12.17 26.11
N PHE A 104 -15.53 11.98 25.22
CA PHE A 104 -15.42 10.98 24.15
C PHE A 104 -14.27 11.33 23.18
N GLN A 105 -14.21 12.58 22.72
CA GLN A 105 -13.16 13.06 21.83
C GLN A 105 -11.78 13.00 22.48
N ILE A 106 -11.69 13.31 23.78
CA ILE A 106 -10.44 13.18 24.53
C ILE A 106 -9.92 11.73 24.48
N ILE A 107 -10.80 10.75 24.72
CA ILE A 107 -10.42 9.33 24.67
C ILE A 107 -10.02 8.95 23.24
N PHE A 108 -10.81 9.34 22.24
CA PHE A 108 -10.55 9.05 20.82
C PHE A 108 -9.18 9.56 20.36
N TYR A 109 -8.88 10.84 20.56
CA TYR A 109 -7.59 11.43 20.17
C TYR A 109 -6.41 10.86 20.97
N SER A 110 -6.63 10.44 22.23
CA SER A 110 -5.60 9.73 23.02
C SER A 110 -5.29 8.35 22.43
N CYS A 111 -6.31 7.61 21.97
CA CYS A 111 -6.09 6.33 21.30
C CYS A 111 -5.35 6.51 19.97
N PHE A 112 -5.69 7.53 19.18
CA PHE A 112 -4.99 7.85 17.94
C PHE A 112 -3.49 8.12 18.15
N LEU A 113 -3.15 8.88 19.19
CA LEU A 113 -1.77 9.16 19.60
C LEU A 113 -0.98 7.86 19.83
N ILE A 114 -1.59 6.91 20.55
CA ILE A 114 -0.95 5.61 20.80
C ILE A 114 -0.79 4.80 19.50
N LEU A 115 -1.79 4.79 18.63
CA LEU A 115 -1.74 4.05 17.36
C LEU A 115 -0.66 4.60 16.41
N ASP A 116 -0.59 5.93 16.24
CA ASP A 116 0.42 6.58 15.39
C ASP A 116 1.86 6.29 15.87
N LEU A 117 2.07 6.29 17.19
CA LEU A 117 3.35 5.87 17.79
C LEU A 117 3.68 4.41 17.50
N LEU A 118 2.73 3.49 17.72
CA LEU A 118 2.93 2.06 17.48
C LEU A 118 3.24 1.78 16.01
N LEU A 119 2.53 2.44 15.09
CA LEU A 119 2.79 2.33 13.67
C LEU A 119 4.19 2.85 13.30
N THR A 120 4.58 4.02 13.82
CA THR A 120 5.91 4.60 13.58
C THR A 120 7.02 3.65 14.05
N ILE A 121 6.86 3.09 15.25
CA ILE A 121 7.79 2.08 15.79
C ILE A 121 7.84 0.85 14.88
N GLY A 122 6.68 0.35 14.45
CA GLY A 122 6.56 -0.77 13.53
C GLY A 122 7.29 -0.53 12.20
N LEU A 123 7.16 0.66 11.62
CA LEU A 123 7.82 1.02 10.36
C LEU A 123 9.33 1.14 10.50
N ILE A 124 9.81 1.75 11.59
CA ILE A 124 11.24 1.81 11.88
C ILE A 124 11.78 0.39 12.06
N TYR A 125 11.08 -0.45 12.81
CA TYR A 125 11.46 -1.85 12.99
C TYR A 125 11.53 -2.60 11.66
N CYS A 126 10.49 -2.52 10.83
CA CYS A 126 10.42 -3.23 9.56
C CYS A 126 11.44 -2.72 8.53
N ARG A 127 11.55 -1.40 8.33
CA ARG A 127 12.33 -0.82 7.22
C ARG A 127 13.74 -0.36 7.59
N VAL A 128 13.98 0.02 8.85
CA VAL A 128 15.29 0.52 9.29
C VAL A 128 16.11 -0.60 9.93
N ILE A 129 15.49 -1.42 10.80
CA ILE A 129 16.19 -2.45 11.58
C ILE A 129 16.25 -3.78 10.83
N ASN A 130 15.12 -4.32 10.37
CA ASN A 130 15.03 -5.66 9.77
C ASN A 130 15.28 -5.71 8.25
N GLU A 131 15.50 -4.57 7.61
CA GLU A 131 15.88 -4.50 6.18
C GLU A 131 14.86 -5.12 5.21
N TYR A 132 13.56 -5.13 5.56
CA TYR A 132 12.55 -5.60 4.61
C TYR A 132 12.42 -4.62 3.43
N GLU A 133 12.94 -5.01 2.26
CA GLU A 133 12.89 -4.25 1.00
C GLU A 133 11.55 -4.35 0.24
N SER A 134 10.57 -5.04 0.80
CA SER A 134 9.19 -5.18 0.29
C SER A 134 8.46 -3.83 0.37
N HIS A 135 8.88 -2.89 -0.47
CA HIS A 135 8.15 -1.68 -0.74
C HIS A 135 7.18 -1.95 -1.89
N ILE A 136 5.94 -1.46 -1.75
CA ILE A 136 5.06 -1.36 -2.91
C ILE A 136 5.62 -0.21 -3.75
N ALA A 137 6.37 -0.54 -4.81
CA ALA A 137 6.69 0.45 -5.83
C ALA A 137 5.37 0.93 -6.44
N VAL A 138 5.02 2.19 -6.14
CA VAL A 138 3.84 2.83 -6.71
C VAL A 138 4.24 3.30 -8.11
N GLU A 139 3.68 2.70 -9.14
CA GLU A 139 3.90 3.14 -10.52
C GLU A 139 3.23 4.50 -10.74
N ASN A 140 3.82 5.35 -11.58
CA ASN A 140 3.28 6.70 -11.86
C ASN A 140 1.82 6.67 -12.29
N LYS A 141 1.44 5.66 -13.09
CA LYS A 141 0.07 5.48 -13.58
C LYS A 141 -0.93 5.31 -12.43
N HIS A 142 -0.57 4.57 -11.39
CA HIS A 142 -1.43 4.37 -10.23
C HIS A 142 -1.59 5.67 -9.42
N LEU A 143 -0.54 6.47 -9.28
CA LEU A 143 -0.62 7.74 -8.56
C LEU A 143 -1.42 8.80 -9.34
N PHE A 144 -1.34 8.83 -10.67
CA PHE A 144 -2.21 9.68 -11.50
C PHE A 144 -3.68 9.25 -11.45
N HIS A 145 -3.96 7.94 -11.53
CA HIS A 145 -5.32 7.43 -11.35
C HIS A 145 -5.86 7.78 -9.96
N PHE A 146 -5.02 7.66 -8.93
CA PHE A 146 -5.34 8.01 -7.57
C PHE A 146 -5.68 9.50 -7.43
N MET A 147 -4.84 10.39 -7.97
CA MET A 147 -5.08 11.84 -7.97
C MET A 147 -6.37 12.21 -8.73
N SER A 148 -6.62 11.56 -9.87
CA SER A 148 -7.85 11.79 -10.65
C SER A 148 -9.10 11.29 -9.92
N ARG A 149 -9.04 10.14 -9.23
CA ARG A 149 -10.15 9.64 -8.40
C ARG A 149 -10.37 10.53 -7.17
N LEU A 150 -9.30 11.00 -6.55
CA LEU A 150 -9.34 11.96 -5.45
C LEU A 150 -10.06 13.24 -5.87
N GLU A 151 -9.73 13.81 -7.03
CA GLU A 151 -10.38 15.01 -7.57
C GLU A 151 -11.91 14.83 -7.72
N VAL A 152 -12.34 13.69 -8.25
CA VAL A 152 -13.77 13.35 -8.42
C VAL A 152 -14.46 13.20 -7.06
N ILE A 153 -13.84 12.46 -6.14
CA ILE A 153 -14.35 12.25 -4.78
C ILE A 153 -14.47 13.60 -4.05
N LEU A 154 -13.42 14.43 -4.09
CA LEU A 154 -13.45 15.77 -3.51
C LEU A 154 -14.53 16.64 -4.14
N THR A 155 -14.73 16.58 -5.46
CA THR A 155 -15.81 17.33 -6.12
C THR A 155 -17.20 16.93 -5.62
N ILE A 156 -17.40 15.65 -5.30
CA ILE A 156 -18.65 15.13 -4.72
C ILE A 156 -18.82 15.52 -3.25
N PHE A 157 -17.72 15.55 -2.48
CA PHE A 157 -17.76 15.83 -1.05
C PHE A 157 -17.59 17.31 -0.68
N ILE A 158 -17.09 18.18 -1.57
CA ILE A 158 -16.99 19.64 -1.34
C ILE A 158 -18.33 20.26 -0.89
N PRO A 159 -19.49 19.94 -1.50
CA PRO A 159 -20.78 20.43 -1.01
C PRO A 159 -21.14 19.94 0.41
N VAL A 160 -20.69 18.75 0.80
CA VAL A 160 -20.89 18.19 2.16
C VAL A 160 -19.96 18.92 3.15
N PHE A 161 -18.72 19.19 2.75
CA PHE A 161 -17.73 19.92 3.53
C PHE A 161 -18.01 21.42 3.67
N MET A 162 -18.86 22.00 2.81
CA MET A 162 -19.33 23.38 2.97
C MET A 162 -20.23 23.53 4.21
N ASN A 163 -20.77 22.43 4.76
CA ASN A 163 -21.48 22.45 6.03
C ASN A 163 -20.54 21.99 7.17
N VAL A 164 -20.10 22.97 7.95
CA VAL A 164 -18.96 22.81 8.86
C VAL A 164 -19.23 21.87 10.03
N LYS A 165 -20.52 21.59 10.35
CA LYS A 165 -20.90 20.56 11.33
C LYS A 165 -20.45 19.15 10.94
N TYR A 166 -20.11 18.92 9.68
CA TYR A 166 -19.82 17.60 9.15
C TYR A 166 -18.33 17.38 8.82
N THR A 167 -17.55 18.45 8.70
CA THR A 167 -16.12 18.42 8.30
C THR A 167 -15.22 17.64 9.25
N SER A 168 -15.50 17.63 10.55
CA SER A 168 -14.63 16.96 11.53
C SER A 168 -14.80 15.44 11.57
N LEU A 169 -15.94 14.91 11.11
CA LEU A 169 -16.25 13.48 11.14
C LEU A 169 -15.78 12.74 9.88
N THR A 170 -15.77 13.39 8.72
CA THR A 170 -15.56 12.69 7.43
C THR A 170 -14.10 12.50 7.05
N ARG A 171 -13.17 13.07 7.84
CA ARG A 171 -11.79 13.30 7.40
C ARG A 171 -11.05 12.01 7.02
N HIS A 172 -11.00 11.04 7.92
CA HIS A 172 -10.27 9.81 7.69
C HIS A 172 -11.04 8.85 6.75
N MET A 173 -12.36 9.00 6.62
CA MET A 173 -13.19 8.17 5.73
C MET A 173 -12.80 8.29 4.26
N ILE A 174 -12.53 9.52 3.79
CA ILE A 174 -12.08 9.74 2.41
C ILE A 174 -10.72 9.07 2.17
N ALA A 175 -9.80 9.18 3.12
CA ALA A 175 -8.52 8.47 3.05
C ALA A 175 -8.71 6.96 3.01
N TYR A 176 -9.59 6.40 3.84
CA TYR A 176 -9.81 4.96 3.87
C TYR A 176 -10.45 4.41 2.60
N PHE A 177 -11.38 5.13 1.97
CA PHE A 177 -11.91 4.72 0.67
C PHE A 177 -10.83 4.67 -0.42
N LEU A 178 -9.96 5.67 -0.46
CA LEU A 178 -8.88 5.73 -1.43
C LEU A 178 -7.79 4.69 -1.17
N LEU A 179 -7.50 4.39 0.10
CA LEU A 179 -6.59 3.31 0.47
C LEU A 179 -7.17 1.94 0.17
N PHE A 180 -8.46 1.74 0.39
CA PHE A 180 -9.15 0.51 0.01
C PHE A 180 -9.04 0.28 -1.50
N ASP A 181 -9.31 1.30 -2.30
CA ASP A 181 -9.19 1.25 -3.76
C ASP A 181 -7.76 0.84 -4.18
N PHE A 182 -6.74 1.46 -3.58
CA PHE A 182 -5.33 1.10 -3.79
C PHE A 182 -4.99 -0.34 -3.37
N PHE A 183 -5.44 -0.79 -2.20
CA PHE A 183 -5.22 -2.17 -1.73
C PHE A 183 -5.97 -3.20 -2.58
N SER A 184 -7.14 -2.82 -3.13
CA SER A 184 -7.93 -3.68 -4.02
C SER A 184 -7.21 -3.92 -5.36
N ASP A 185 -6.61 -2.87 -5.94
CA ASP A 185 -5.78 -2.99 -7.15
C ASP A 185 -4.56 -3.89 -6.88
N SER A 186 -3.99 -3.80 -5.68
CA SER A 186 -2.85 -4.62 -5.25
C SER A 186 -3.26 -6.00 -4.70
N TYR A 187 -4.55 -6.36 -4.70
CA TYR A 187 -5.07 -7.55 -4.01
C TYR A 187 -4.40 -8.86 -4.46
N SER A 188 -4.04 -8.94 -5.75
CA SER A 188 -3.37 -10.11 -6.33
C SER A 188 -1.94 -10.32 -5.80
N ARG A 189 -1.31 -9.28 -5.25
CA ARG A 189 0.05 -9.30 -4.70
C ARG A 189 0.08 -9.81 -3.25
N PHE A 190 -1.02 -9.67 -2.51
CA PHE A 190 -1.13 -10.17 -1.14
C PHE A 190 -1.27 -11.70 -1.08
N GLN A 191 -0.46 -12.33 -0.22
CA GLN A 191 -0.44 -13.78 0.02
C GLN A 191 -0.90 -14.12 1.43
N GLY A 192 -1.66 -15.20 1.54
CA GLY A 192 -2.18 -15.68 2.81
C GLY A 192 -3.60 -15.19 3.11
N VAL A 193 -4.34 -16.06 3.80
CA VAL A 193 -5.74 -15.81 4.15
C VAL A 193 -5.85 -14.64 5.12
N TRP A 194 -4.92 -14.50 6.07
CA TRP A 194 -4.94 -13.48 7.11
C TRP A 194 -4.93 -12.04 6.58
N ILE A 195 -3.99 -11.70 5.69
CA ILE A 195 -3.92 -10.33 5.12
C ILE A 195 -5.12 -10.03 4.23
N LYS A 196 -5.63 -11.03 3.49
CA LYS A 196 -6.84 -10.88 2.67
C LYS A 196 -8.08 -10.65 3.54
N SER A 197 -8.22 -11.39 4.65
CA SER A 197 -9.27 -11.18 5.63
C SER A 197 -9.15 -9.80 6.29
N ALA A 198 -7.95 -9.33 6.60
CA ALA A 198 -7.73 -7.99 7.13
C ALA A 198 -8.19 -6.89 6.15
N ILE A 199 -7.91 -7.04 4.85
CA ILE A 199 -8.40 -6.11 3.80
C ILE A 199 -9.93 -6.11 3.72
N TYR A 200 -10.57 -7.29 3.78
CA TYR A 200 -12.04 -7.37 3.80
C TYR A 200 -12.66 -6.76 5.05
N LEU A 201 -12.07 -7.01 6.22
CA LEU A 201 -12.50 -6.39 7.47
C LEU A 201 -12.35 -4.87 7.41
N PHE A 202 -11.21 -4.38 6.91
CA PHE A 202 -10.96 -2.95 6.71
C PHE A 202 -12.03 -2.32 5.83
N ALA A 203 -12.31 -2.92 4.66
CA ALA A 203 -13.35 -2.45 3.76
C ALA A 203 -14.74 -2.40 4.43
N THR A 204 -15.06 -3.44 5.20
CA THR A 204 -16.34 -3.55 5.91
C THR A 204 -16.45 -2.49 7.01
N THR A 205 -15.41 -2.29 7.83
CA THR A 205 -15.41 -1.28 8.90
C THR A 205 -15.47 0.13 8.36
N THR A 206 -14.75 0.44 7.27
CA THR A 206 -14.84 1.74 6.60
C THR A 206 -16.24 1.97 6.05
N THR A 207 -16.85 0.95 5.44
CA THR A 207 -18.23 1.04 4.92
C THR A 207 -19.24 1.28 6.03
N ILE A 208 -19.12 0.56 7.15
CA ILE A 208 -19.99 0.75 8.33
C ILE A 208 -19.85 2.18 8.84
N SER A 209 -18.63 2.67 9.00
CA SER A 209 -18.35 4.02 9.49
C SER A 209 -19.05 5.08 8.64
N VAL A 210 -18.85 5.02 7.32
CA VAL A 210 -19.45 5.96 6.36
C VAL A 210 -20.96 5.87 6.37
N ALA A 211 -21.52 4.64 6.42
CA ALA A 211 -22.95 4.45 6.48
C ALA A 211 -23.54 5.07 7.76
N THR A 212 -22.91 4.85 8.91
CA THR A 212 -23.35 5.44 10.19
C THR A 212 -23.22 6.95 10.20
N GLU A 213 -22.15 7.50 9.61
CA GLU A 213 -22.00 8.94 9.44
C GLU A 213 -23.10 9.53 8.55
N TRP A 214 -23.43 8.86 7.44
CA TRP A 214 -24.56 9.25 6.58
C TRP A 214 -25.91 9.19 7.31
N PHE A 215 -26.13 8.17 8.13
CA PHE A 215 -27.32 8.09 8.98
C PHE A 215 -27.37 9.20 10.04
N HIS A 216 -26.23 9.56 10.62
CA HIS A 216 -26.11 10.71 11.51
C HIS A 216 -26.47 12.01 10.77
N PHE A 217 -25.97 12.23 9.56
CA PHE A 217 -26.27 13.43 8.78
C PHE A 217 -27.76 13.60 8.50
N ASN A 218 -28.46 12.51 8.19
CA ASN A 218 -29.89 12.57 7.86
C ASN A 218 -30.80 12.64 9.09
N ASN A 219 -30.40 12.02 10.22
CA ASN A 219 -31.29 11.86 11.38
C ASN A 219 -30.84 12.65 12.62
N HIS A 220 -29.65 13.23 12.62
CA HIS A 220 -29.03 14.00 13.71
C HIS A 220 -28.96 13.24 15.06
N VAL A 221 -28.83 11.91 15.02
CA VAL A 221 -28.72 11.09 16.22
C VAL A 221 -27.24 10.91 16.60
N LEU A 222 -26.86 11.38 17.79
CA LEU A 222 -25.47 11.36 18.29
C LEU A 222 -24.87 9.94 18.39
N LEU A 223 -25.68 8.92 18.67
CA LEU A 223 -25.22 7.53 18.73
C LEU A 223 -24.54 7.08 17.42
N TYR A 224 -25.03 7.56 16.26
CA TYR A 224 -24.43 7.21 14.97
C TYR A 224 -23.09 7.88 14.73
N GLU A 225 -22.84 9.05 15.33
CA GLU A 225 -21.54 9.72 15.31
C GLU A 225 -20.51 8.93 16.14
N GLU A 226 -20.88 8.48 17.34
CA GLU A 226 -20.01 7.67 18.19
C GLU A 226 -19.65 6.32 17.54
N ILE A 227 -20.62 5.65 16.91
CA ILE A 227 -20.38 4.39 16.18
C ILE A 227 -19.47 4.63 14.97
N SER A 228 -19.63 5.75 14.26
CA SER A 228 -18.75 6.11 13.15
C SER A 228 -17.31 6.28 13.67
N GLN A 229 -17.10 7.08 14.71
CA GLN A 229 -15.77 7.30 15.28
C GLN A 229 -15.14 5.99 15.80
N LEU A 230 -15.91 5.10 16.43
CA LEU A 230 -15.39 3.79 16.83
C LEU A 230 -14.99 2.92 15.62
N SER A 231 -15.80 2.94 14.56
CA SER A 231 -15.54 2.21 13.32
C SER A 231 -14.32 2.77 12.59
N GLU A 232 -14.10 4.08 12.68
CA GLU A 232 -12.91 4.77 12.20
C GLU A 232 -11.65 4.28 12.91
N LEU A 233 -11.67 4.22 14.25
CA LEU A 233 -10.53 3.73 15.03
C LEU A 233 -10.18 2.28 14.67
N LEU A 234 -11.19 1.43 14.49
CA LEU A 234 -11.00 0.04 14.04
C LEU A 234 -10.43 -0.02 12.63
N ALA A 235 -10.91 0.84 11.71
CA ALA A 235 -10.39 0.94 10.36
C ALA A 235 -8.92 1.42 10.35
N THR A 236 -8.55 2.38 11.20
CA THR A 236 -7.15 2.81 11.39
C THR A 236 -6.27 1.63 11.78
N LEU A 237 -6.67 0.89 12.82
CA LEU A 237 -5.91 -0.25 13.33
C LEU A 237 -5.75 -1.36 12.27
N LEU A 238 -6.80 -1.65 11.51
CA LEU A 238 -6.75 -2.63 10.43
C LEU A 238 -5.85 -2.14 9.28
N CYS A 239 -5.94 -0.87 8.91
CA CYS A 239 -5.08 -0.26 7.90
C CYS A 239 -3.60 -0.35 8.31
N ASP A 240 -3.27 0.03 9.54
CA ASP A 240 -1.92 -0.04 10.10
C ASP A 240 -1.39 -1.48 10.11
N THR A 241 -2.26 -2.43 10.47
CA THR A 241 -1.93 -3.86 10.43
C THR A 241 -1.63 -4.31 9.00
N ILE A 242 -2.43 -3.91 8.00
CA ILE A 242 -2.19 -4.24 6.59
C ILE A 242 -0.85 -3.65 6.12
N ILE A 243 -0.59 -2.38 6.46
CA ILE A 243 0.66 -1.68 6.13
C ILE A 243 1.86 -2.38 6.75
N ILE A 244 1.81 -2.81 8.01
CA ILE A 244 2.91 -3.51 8.65
C ILE A 244 3.10 -4.90 8.03
N LEU A 245 2.00 -5.64 7.84
CA LEU A 245 2.04 -7.00 7.29
C LEU A 245 2.58 -7.04 5.86
N GLN A 246 2.42 -5.98 5.06
CA GLN A 246 2.96 -5.94 3.69
C GLN A 246 4.49 -6.07 3.65
N PHE A 247 5.19 -5.70 4.73
CA PHE A 247 6.65 -5.80 4.78
C PHE A 247 7.13 -7.23 5.00
N PHE A 248 6.27 -8.15 5.45
CA PHE A 248 6.66 -9.52 5.70
C PHE A 248 6.52 -10.40 4.44
N PRO A 249 7.56 -11.15 4.07
CA PRO A 249 7.60 -11.91 2.80
C PRO A 249 6.55 -13.02 2.71
N PHE A 250 6.03 -13.50 3.84
CA PHE A 250 4.94 -14.50 3.88
C PHE A 250 3.58 -13.91 3.48
N HIS A 251 3.45 -12.57 3.51
CA HIS A 251 2.19 -11.86 3.29
C HIS A 251 2.15 -11.05 2.00
N PHE A 252 3.30 -10.84 1.35
CA PHE A 252 3.39 -10.03 0.13
C PHE A 252 4.33 -10.66 -0.91
N LYS A 253 3.84 -10.86 -2.14
CA LYS A 253 4.69 -11.27 -3.27
C LYS A 253 5.56 -10.10 -3.69
N THR A 254 6.84 -10.14 -3.34
CA THR A 254 7.83 -9.23 -3.94
C THR A 254 8.03 -9.59 -5.42
N GLN A 255 8.32 -8.58 -6.25
CA GLN A 255 8.69 -8.75 -7.67
C GLN A 255 9.87 -9.73 -7.83
N TYR A 256 10.75 -9.81 -6.84
CA TYR A 256 11.83 -10.81 -6.76
C TYR A 256 11.31 -12.27 -6.79
N VAL A 257 10.21 -12.58 -6.08
CA VAL A 257 9.58 -13.90 -6.11
C VAL A 257 8.94 -14.17 -7.48
N GLN A 258 8.40 -13.14 -8.14
CA GLN A 258 7.89 -13.28 -9.51
C GLN A 258 9.02 -13.49 -10.52
N ASN A 259 10.16 -12.81 -10.35
CA ASN A 259 11.34 -12.99 -11.21
C ASN A 259 11.99 -14.36 -10.99
N ILE A 260 12.14 -14.82 -9.74
CA ILE A 260 12.58 -16.20 -9.45
C ILE A 260 11.59 -17.21 -10.02
N ALA A 261 10.29 -17.01 -9.85
CA ALA A 261 9.29 -17.92 -10.41
C ALA A 261 9.32 -17.91 -11.95
N ARG A 262 9.54 -16.75 -12.57
CA ARG A 262 9.65 -16.59 -14.02
C ARG A 262 10.94 -17.20 -14.56
N GLU A 263 12.07 -17.01 -13.88
CA GLU A 263 13.36 -17.64 -14.19
C GLU A 263 13.31 -19.14 -13.98
N ALA A 264 12.71 -19.62 -12.90
CA ALA A 264 12.50 -21.05 -12.65
C ALA A 264 11.59 -21.68 -13.72
N LEU A 265 10.55 -20.97 -14.15
CA LEU A 265 9.63 -21.43 -15.20
C LEU A 265 10.25 -21.35 -16.60
N LEU A 266 11.12 -20.37 -16.85
CA LEU A 266 11.96 -20.30 -18.06
C LEU A 266 12.99 -21.43 -18.08
N PHE A 267 13.67 -21.68 -16.96
CA PHE A 267 14.63 -22.77 -16.78
C PHE A 267 13.98 -24.15 -16.95
N GLN A 268 12.77 -24.33 -16.41
CA GLN A 268 11.99 -25.55 -16.61
C GLN A 268 11.60 -25.71 -18.09
N LYS A 269 11.17 -24.64 -18.77
CA LYS A 269 10.85 -24.68 -20.21
C LYS A 269 12.07 -24.99 -21.07
N THR A 270 13.24 -24.44 -20.76
CA THR A 270 14.48 -24.78 -21.48
C THR A 270 14.89 -26.22 -21.21
N LEU A 271 14.80 -26.73 -19.98
CA LEU A 271 15.05 -28.15 -19.68
C LEU A 271 14.13 -29.09 -20.46
N TYR A 272 12.83 -28.79 -20.55
CA TYR A 272 11.90 -29.58 -21.36
C TYR A 272 12.18 -29.49 -22.86
N ALA A 273 12.55 -28.31 -23.36
CA ALA A 273 12.94 -28.15 -24.77
C ALA A 273 14.22 -28.94 -25.08
N THR A 274 15.21 -28.90 -24.18
CA THR A 274 16.45 -29.68 -24.31
C THR A 274 16.18 -31.18 -24.26
N ASN A 275 15.37 -31.66 -23.30
CA ASN A 275 15.00 -33.08 -23.19
C ASN A 275 14.16 -33.59 -24.38
N ASN A 276 13.30 -32.74 -24.95
CA ASN A 276 12.59 -33.07 -26.18
C ASN A 276 13.54 -33.08 -27.38
N SER A 277 14.55 -32.20 -27.42
CA SER A 277 15.54 -32.22 -28.50
C SER A 277 16.51 -33.41 -28.41
N THR A 278 16.90 -33.84 -27.21
CA THR A 278 17.75 -35.03 -27.00
C THR A 278 16.99 -36.33 -27.21
N SER A 279 15.71 -36.43 -26.84
CA SER A 279 14.90 -37.62 -27.22
C SER A 279 14.63 -37.70 -28.73
N ILE A 280 14.58 -36.56 -29.44
CA ILE A 280 14.53 -36.53 -30.91
C ILE A 280 15.90 -36.88 -31.52
N SER A 281 17.03 -36.52 -30.90
CA SER A 281 18.36 -36.93 -31.38
C SER A 281 18.67 -38.39 -31.09
N GLU A 282 18.31 -38.90 -29.91
CA GLU A 282 18.48 -40.31 -29.54
C GLU A 282 17.60 -41.22 -30.39
N SER A 283 16.34 -40.83 -30.68
CA SER A 283 15.48 -41.58 -31.61
C SER A 283 15.95 -41.51 -33.07
N LYS A 284 16.63 -40.43 -33.48
CA LYS A 284 17.31 -40.38 -34.79
C LYS A 284 18.55 -41.26 -34.81
N GLU A 285 19.36 -41.29 -33.76
CA GLU A 285 20.54 -42.16 -33.69
C GLU A 285 20.14 -43.64 -33.58
N THR A 286 19.10 -44.01 -32.83
CA THR A 286 18.60 -45.39 -32.82
C THR A 286 17.99 -45.79 -34.17
N ASN A 287 17.27 -44.89 -34.85
CA ASN A 287 16.74 -45.19 -36.18
C ASN A 287 17.85 -45.28 -37.25
N ILE A 288 18.89 -44.44 -37.17
CA ILE A 288 20.06 -44.53 -38.07
C ILE A 288 20.85 -45.81 -37.80
N MET A 289 21.01 -46.22 -36.53
CA MET A 289 21.74 -47.43 -36.17
C MET A 289 20.98 -48.71 -36.53
N ASN A 290 19.64 -48.69 -36.47
CA ASN A 290 18.79 -49.75 -36.99
C ASN A 290 18.81 -49.80 -38.54
N ASP A 291 18.77 -48.66 -39.24
CA ASP A 291 18.88 -48.61 -40.71
C ASP A 291 20.28 -49.03 -41.22
N VAL A 292 21.34 -48.78 -40.44
CA VAL A 292 22.70 -49.27 -40.73
C VAL A 292 22.79 -50.79 -40.52
N ASN A 293 22.21 -51.33 -39.44
CA ASN A 293 22.20 -52.78 -39.23
C ASN A 293 21.41 -53.54 -40.32
N ILE A 294 20.27 -52.99 -40.79
CA ILE A 294 19.49 -53.59 -41.90
C ILE A 294 20.28 -53.54 -43.23
N LYS A 295 21.05 -52.47 -43.49
CA LYS A 295 21.90 -52.38 -44.69
C LYS A 295 23.16 -53.24 -44.62
N VAL A 296 23.69 -53.53 -43.43
CA VAL A 296 24.83 -54.45 -43.27
C VAL A 296 24.39 -55.90 -43.48
N GLU A 297 23.22 -56.32 -42.96
CA GLU A 297 22.68 -57.68 -43.20
C GLU A 297 22.31 -57.93 -44.67
N GLN A 298 21.85 -56.92 -45.42
CA GLN A 298 21.60 -57.07 -46.85
C GLN A 298 22.88 -57.17 -47.68
N LYS A 299 24.02 -56.64 -47.20
CA LYS A 299 25.30 -56.74 -47.93
C LYS A 299 26.01 -58.07 -47.70
N THR A 300 25.90 -58.66 -46.51
CA THR A 300 26.47 -59.99 -46.22
C THR A 300 25.74 -61.15 -46.89
N HIS A 301 24.48 -60.99 -47.28
CA HIS A 301 23.75 -62.02 -48.04
C HIS A 301 23.90 -61.92 -49.57
N THR A 302 24.51 -60.86 -50.11
CA THR A 302 24.66 -60.68 -51.57
C THR A 302 26.05 -61.09 -52.09
N ASP A 303 27.06 -61.20 -51.23
CA ASP A 303 28.45 -61.56 -51.64
C ASP A 303 28.81 -63.05 -51.44
N MET A 304 27.83 -63.93 -51.19
CA MET A 304 28.05 -65.38 -51.04
C MET A 304 27.31 -66.23 -52.08
N ASN A 305 27.20 -65.75 -53.33
CA ASN A 305 26.62 -66.56 -54.42
C ASN A 305 27.19 -66.30 -55.83
N THR A 306 28.46 -65.92 -55.95
CA THR A 306 29.18 -65.97 -57.23
C THR A 306 30.67 -66.25 -57.04
N THR A 307 31.02 -67.53 -56.90
CA THR A 307 32.23 -68.16 -57.47
C THR A 307 32.06 -69.68 -57.38
N LEU A 308 31.91 -70.29 -58.56
CA LEU A 308 32.19 -71.69 -58.85
C LEU A 308 33.66 -72.03 -58.58
#